data_AF-A0A9E5YBQ3-F1
#
_entry.id   AF-A0A9E5YBQ3-F1
#
_cell.length_a   1.000
_cell.length_b   1.000
_cell.length_c   1.000
_cell.angle_alpha   90.00
_cell.angle_beta   90.00
_cell.angle_gamma   90.00
#
_symmetry.space_group_name_H-M   'P 1'
#
loop_
_entity.id
_entity.type
_entity.pdbx_description
1 polymer ?
#
loop_
_entity_poly.entity_id
_entity_poly.type
_entity_poly.pdbx_seq_one_letter_code
_entity_poly.pdbx_strand_id
1 'polypeptide(L)'
;MNIILSFAVILLAGLLAQRILRKVKFPAVTAYLLLGILIGPEVFNLVSKQILQSSDLISNIVLSIIAFGLGQNFSKKNLSKIGKSIFCISILEACGAFLCVTFVFFFLLKQPLPLSLIFGSISAATAPAATVMVIKEYKAKGALTNTLLGVVAIDDAWCLIIFSVSLAIAQALTSPLLRFSGPLSQSFYLTKVFLYSLLKIGGSFALGAAVALIFSYFSRYIKRGTNLLIYTLGFIFLNAGIANHFHFSVLLSNIFFGAILVNINKESFKFFDSLKTV
;
A
#
# COMPACT_ATOMS: atom_id res chain seq x y z
N MET A 1 16.69 -18.23 -18.71
CA MET A 1 17.40 -17.23 -17.88
C MET A 1 17.19 -17.57 -16.41
N ASN A 2 18.23 -17.58 -15.56
CA ASN A 2 18.06 -17.79 -14.11
C ASN A 2 17.30 -16.60 -13.49
N ILE A 3 16.68 -16.79 -12.33
CA ILE A 3 15.93 -15.77 -11.59
C ILE A 3 16.78 -14.54 -11.27
N ILE A 4 18.05 -14.73 -10.88
CA ILE A 4 18.97 -13.63 -10.55
C ILE A 4 19.21 -12.75 -11.77
N LEU A 5 19.48 -13.37 -12.93
CA LEU A 5 19.72 -12.64 -14.18
C LEU A 5 18.43 -11.94 -14.67
N SER A 6 17.26 -12.58 -14.48
CA SER A 6 15.95 -11.97 -14.75
C SER A 6 15.71 -10.72 -13.89
N PHE A 7 16.03 -10.80 -12.61
CA PHE A 7 15.92 -9.67 -11.70
C PHE A 7 16.86 -8.51 -12.09
N ALA A 8 18.12 -8.83 -12.43
CA ALA A 8 19.09 -7.84 -12.89
C ALA A 8 18.63 -7.13 -14.17
N VAL A 9 18.10 -7.89 -15.14
CA VAL A 9 17.54 -7.33 -16.39
C VAL A 9 16.36 -6.40 -16.08
N ILE A 10 15.43 -6.81 -15.22
CA ILE A 10 14.27 -5.97 -14.83
C ILE A 10 14.73 -4.64 -14.23
N LEU A 11 15.68 -4.67 -13.29
CA LEU A 11 16.19 -3.46 -12.63
C LEU A 11 16.94 -2.54 -13.59
N LEU A 12 17.88 -3.09 -14.36
CA LEU A 12 18.70 -2.30 -15.29
C LEU A 12 17.88 -1.76 -16.46
N ALA A 13 17.01 -2.59 -17.05
CA ALA A 13 16.13 -2.15 -18.12
C ALA A 13 15.10 -1.14 -17.63
N GLY A 14 14.57 -1.29 -16.41
CA GLY A 14 13.71 -0.30 -15.75
C GLY A 14 14.38 1.06 -15.66
N LEU A 15 15.60 1.09 -15.11
CA LEU A 15 16.37 2.33 -14.96
C LEU A 15 16.72 2.97 -16.31
N LEU A 16 17.11 2.16 -17.30
CA LEU A 16 17.38 2.64 -18.66
C LEU A 16 16.12 3.20 -19.33
N ALA A 17 14.99 2.49 -19.26
CA ALA A 17 13.73 2.93 -19.82
C ALA A 17 13.26 4.25 -19.19
N GLN A 18 13.36 4.38 -17.87
CA GLN A 18 13.07 5.64 -17.18
C GLN A 18 13.91 6.79 -17.73
N ARG A 19 15.23 6.59 -17.92
CA ARG A 19 16.13 7.65 -18.44
C ARG A 19 15.82 8.01 -19.89
N ILE A 20 15.52 7.02 -20.73
CA ILE A 20 15.22 7.22 -22.15
C ILE A 20 13.87 7.94 -22.31
N LEU A 21 12.81 7.40 -21.70
CA LEU A 21 11.45 7.94 -21.87
C LEU A 21 11.26 9.29 -21.17
N ARG A 22 12.06 9.60 -20.15
CA ARG A 22 12.07 10.94 -19.55
C ARG A 22 12.56 12.01 -20.53
N LYS A 23 13.43 11.69 -21.50
CA LYS A 23 13.81 12.63 -22.58
C LYS A 23 12.63 12.98 -23.48
N VAL A 24 11.67 12.08 -23.62
CA VAL A 24 10.43 12.24 -24.41
C VAL A 24 9.29 12.80 -23.55
N LYS A 25 9.58 13.31 -22.34
CA LYS A 25 8.59 13.81 -21.35
C LYS A 25 7.52 12.78 -20.95
N PHE A 26 7.80 11.49 -21.10
CA PHE A 26 6.89 10.43 -20.67
C PHE A 26 6.95 10.21 -19.15
N PRO A 27 5.82 9.93 -18.46
CA PRO A 27 5.82 9.57 -17.06
C PRO A 27 6.61 8.27 -16.80
N ALA A 28 7.36 8.24 -15.69
CA ALA A 28 8.19 7.07 -15.34
C ALA A 28 7.35 5.79 -15.15
N VAL A 29 6.17 5.89 -14.54
CA VAL A 29 5.28 4.74 -14.32
C VAL A 29 4.86 4.10 -15.63
N THR A 30 4.50 4.91 -16.64
CA THR A 30 4.14 4.42 -17.97
C THR A 30 5.33 3.75 -18.65
N ALA A 31 6.54 4.28 -18.48
CA ALA A 31 7.76 3.67 -19.00
C ALA A 31 8.01 2.27 -18.41
N TYR A 32 7.82 2.11 -17.10
CA TYR A 32 7.96 0.80 -16.44
C TYR A 32 6.91 -0.20 -16.91
N LEU A 33 5.66 0.23 -17.11
CA LEU A 33 4.59 -0.64 -17.61
C LEU A 33 4.87 -1.11 -19.05
N LEU A 34 5.21 -0.18 -19.95
CA LEU A 34 5.56 -0.51 -21.33
C LEU A 34 6.76 -1.45 -21.39
N LEU A 35 7.82 -1.15 -20.63
CA LEU A 35 8.97 -2.03 -20.54
C LEU A 35 8.55 -3.42 -20.03
N GLY A 36 7.75 -3.51 -18.98
CA GLY A 36 7.27 -4.78 -18.41
C GLY A 36 6.52 -5.64 -19.43
N ILE A 37 5.66 -5.03 -20.25
CA ILE A 37 4.96 -5.72 -21.34
C ILE A 37 5.96 -6.22 -22.39
N LEU A 38 6.93 -5.39 -22.79
CA LEU A 38 7.93 -5.75 -23.79
C LEU A 38 8.85 -6.90 -23.31
N ILE A 39 9.44 -6.79 -22.12
CA ILE A 39 10.38 -7.79 -21.60
C ILE A 39 9.68 -9.04 -21.06
N GLY A 40 8.37 -8.97 -20.84
CA GLY A 40 7.53 -10.04 -20.36
C GLY A 40 7.39 -11.21 -21.36
N PRO A 41 6.73 -12.30 -20.93
CA PRO A 41 6.63 -13.54 -21.70
C PRO A 41 5.90 -13.39 -23.03
N GLU A 42 5.00 -12.41 -23.15
CA GLU A 42 4.11 -12.23 -24.31
C GLU A 42 4.80 -11.57 -25.52
N VAL A 43 5.87 -10.80 -25.31
CA VAL A 43 6.54 -10.06 -26.41
C VAL A 43 7.95 -10.57 -26.65
N PHE A 44 8.92 -10.23 -25.80
CA PHE A 44 10.31 -10.66 -25.98
C PHE A 44 10.69 -11.90 -25.16
N ASN A 45 9.87 -12.31 -24.18
CA ASN A 45 10.09 -13.47 -23.31
C ASN A 45 11.48 -13.52 -22.67
N LEU A 46 12.02 -12.34 -22.34
CA LEU A 46 13.35 -12.20 -21.74
C LEU A 46 13.33 -12.58 -20.26
N VAL A 47 12.21 -12.34 -19.58
CA VAL A 47 12.03 -12.60 -18.16
C VAL A 47 11.59 -14.04 -17.90
N SER A 48 12.24 -14.73 -16.95
CA SER A 48 11.90 -16.12 -16.65
C SER A 48 10.53 -16.27 -15.98
N LYS A 49 9.82 -17.36 -16.30
CA LYS A 49 8.55 -17.69 -15.61
C LYS A 49 8.72 -17.90 -14.09
N GLN A 50 9.92 -18.29 -13.65
CA GLN A 50 10.23 -18.47 -12.22
C GLN A 50 10.15 -17.15 -11.44
N ILE A 51 10.54 -16.01 -12.04
CA ILE A 51 10.43 -14.73 -11.34
C ILE A 51 8.99 -14.24 -11.25
N LEU A 52 8.17 -14.59 -12.25
CA LEU A 52 6.72 -14.37 -12.20
C LEU A 52 6.08 -15.21 -11.09
N GLN A 53 6.52 -16.45 -10.88
CA GLN A 53 6.07 -17.27 -9.74
C GLN A 53 6.53 -16.72 -8.39
N SER A 54 7.62 -15.95 -8.37
CA SER A 54 8.14 -15.29 -7.16
C SER A 54 7.58 -13.88 -6.96
N SER A 55 6.69 -13.41 -7.84
CA SER A 55 6.17 -12.04 -7.80
C SER A 55 5.44 -11.73 -6.51
N ASP A 56 4.76 -12.72 -5.92
CA ASP A 56 4.00 -12.54 -4.68
C ASP A 56 4.93 -12.25 -3.49
N LEU A 57 6.06 -12.96 -3.42
CA LEU A 57 7.10 -12.72 -2.41
C LEU A 57 7.68 -11.31 -2.59
N ILE A 58 8.10 -10.98 -3.82
CA ILE A 58 8.70 -9.66 -4.14
C ILE A 58 7.70 -8.53 -3.84
N SER A 59 6.45 -8.70 -4.24
CA SER A 59 5.38 -7.71 -4.01
C SER A 59 5.14 -7.53 -2.52
N ASN A 60 5.07 -8.60 -1.73
CA ASN A 60 4.91 -8.49 -0.28
C ASN A 60 6.07 -7.72 0.37
N ILE A 61 7.32 -8.03 0.01
CA ILE A 61 8.49 -7.31 0.52
C ILE A 61 8.41 -5.81 0.20
N VAL A 62 8.19 -5.48 -1.07
CA VAL A 62 8.15 -4.09 -1.54
C VAL A 62 6.98 -3.33 -0.92
N LEU A 63 5.79 -3.93 -0.91
CA LEU A 63 4.60 -3.34 -0.31
C LEU A 63 4.78 -3.13 1.20
N SER A 64 5.44 -4.04 1.92
CA SER A 64 5.71 -3.86 3.35
C SER A 64 6.57 -2.63 3.64
N ILE A 65 7.62 -2.40 2.83
CA ILE A 65 8.50 -1.24 2.96
C ILE A 65 7.73 0.06 2.69
N ILE A 66 6.96 0.09 1.59
CA ILE A 66 6.16 1.25 1.20
C ILE A 66 5.07 1.53 2.24
N ALA A 67 4.33 0.50 2.66
CA ALA A 67 3.27 0.57 3.65
C ALA A 67 3.77 1.13 4.99
N PHE A 68 4.88 0.61 5.50
CA PHE A 68 5.50 1.15 6.71
C PHE A 68 5.89 2.62 6.52
N GLY A 69 6.55 2.95 5.40
CA GLY A 69 6.94 4.32 5.07
C GLY A 69 5.75 5.29 5.08
N LEU A 70 4.60 4.88 4.58
CA LEU A 70 3.37 5.68 4.57
C LEU A 70 2.73 5.83 5.96
N GLY A 71 3.00 4.90 6.88
CA GLY A 71 2.56 5.00 8.27
C GLY A 71 2.98 6.32 8.97
N GLN A 72 4.10 6.92 8.57
CA GLN A 72 4.56 8.20 9.13
C GLN A 72 3.57 9.36 8.92
N ASN A 73 2.70 9.26 7.90
CA ASN A 73 1.71 10.29 7.58
C ASN A 73 0.61 10.38 8.65
N PHE A 74 0.38 9.31 9.43
CA PHE A 74 -0.57 9.26 10.53
C PHE A 74 -0.04 9.86 11.86
N SER A 75 1.03 10.64 11.84
CA SER A 75 1.51 11.31 13.05
C SER A 75 0.48 12.32 13.57
N LYS A 76 0.28 12.38 14.89
CA LYS A 76 -0.61 13.36 15.54
C LYS A 76 -0.28 14.79 15.14
N LYS A 77 1.00 15.11 14.89
CA LYS A 77 1.45 16.43 14.43
C LYS A 77 1.02 16.74 12.99
N ASN A 78 1.02 15.74 12.11
CA ASN A 78 0.56 15.92 10.73
C ASN A 78 -0.97 16.01 10.72
N LEU A 79 -1.65 15.10 11.42
CA LEU A 79 -3.10 15.10 11.56
C LEU A 79 -3.66 16.34 12.26
N SER A 80 -2.98 16.88 13.27
CA SER A 80 -3.45 18.10 13.96
C SER A 80 -3.35 19.37 13.12
N LYS A 81 -2.49 19.37 12.09
CA LYS A 81 -2.41 20.45 11.10
C LYS A 81 -3.50 20.34 10.03
N ILE A 82 -4.12 19.17 9.89
CA ILE A 82 -5.20 18.94 8.95
C ILE A 82 -6.48 19.50 9.57
N GLY A 83 -7.01 20.56 8.96
CA GLY A 83 -8.28 21.13 9.36
C GLY A 83 -9.43 20.15 9.12
N LYS A 84 -10.52 20.28 9.90
CA LYS A 84 -11.73 19.44 9.77
C LYS A 84 -12.27 19.39 8.33
N SER A 85 -12.18 20.51 7.61
CA SER A 85 -12.59 20.60 6.21
C SER A 85 -11.76 19.70 5.29
N ILE A 86 -10.43 19.71 5.42
CA ILE A 86 -9.53 18.87 4.61
C ILE A 86 -9.79 17.39 4.88
N PHE A 87 -9.94 17.02 6.15
CA PHE A 87 -10.26 15.63 6.53
C PHE A 87 -11.58 15.18 5.88
N CYS A 88 -12.63 16.00 5.97
CA CYS A 88 -13.94 15.70 5.39
C CYS A 88 -13.90 15.59 3.86
N ILE A 89 -13.19 16.51 3.19
CA ILE A 89 -13.01 16.47 1.73
C ILE A 89 -12.29 15.20 1.32
N SER A 90 -11.15 14.88 1.95
CA SER A 90 -10.33 13.72 1.59
C SER A 90 -11.09 12.40 1.75
N ILE A 91 -11.84 12.21 2.84
CA ILE A 91 -12.60 10.97 3.04
C ILE A 91 -13.80 10.87 2.10
N LEU A 92 -14.49 11.98 1.83
CA LEU A 92 -15.63 12.00 0.91
C LEU A 92 -15.20 11.73 -0.53
N GLU A 93 -14.08 12.30 -0.96
CA GLU A 93 -13.48 12.02 -2.26
C GLU A 93 -13.11 10.54 -2.39
N ALA A 94 -12.28 10.03 -1.47
CA ALA A 94 -11.78 8.65 -1.54
C ALA A 94 -12.91 7.62 -1.46
N CYS A 95 -13.84 7.79 -0.52
CA CYS A 95 -15.01 6.92 -0.41
C CYS A 95 -15.98 7.10 -1.59
N GLY A 96 -16.14 8.33 -2.08
CA GLY A 96 -17.00 8.63 -3.23
C GLY A 96 -16.51 7.93 -4.49
N ALA A 97 -15.22 8.07 -4.81
CA ALA A 97 -14.58 7.36 -5.92
C ALA A 97 -14.75 5.84 -5.78
N PHE A 98 -14.41 5.30 -4.60
CA PHE A 98 -14.57 3.89 -4.28
C PHE A 98 -15.98 3.38 -4.52
N LEU A 99 -16.99 4.05 -3.96
CA LEU A 99 -18.40 3.64 -4.07
C LEU A 99 -18.91 3.77 -5.50
N CYS A 100 -18.61 4.87 -6.19
CA CYS A 100 -19.04 5.09 -7.56
C CYS A 100 -18.47 4.02 -8.50
N VAL A 101 -17.17 3.74 -8.44
CA VAL A 101 -16.54 2.75 -9.32
C VAL A 101 -16.99 1.33 -8.94
N THR A 102 -17.09 1.01 -7.66
CA THR A 102 -17.64 -0.29 -7.22
C THR A 102 -19.06 -0.50 -7.74
N PHE A 103 -19.92 0.54 -7.66
CA PHE A 103 -21.28 0.50 -8.15
C PHE A 103 -21.35 0.24 -9.66
N VAL A 104 -20.54 0.96 -10.44
CA VAL A 104 -20.48 0.78 -11.90
C VAL A 104 -20.02 -0.64 -12.26
N PHE A 105 -18.95 -1.14 -11.63
CA PHE A 105 -18.46 -2.49 -11.91
C PHE A 105 -19.47 -3.58 -11.52
N PHE A 106 -20.11 -3.43 -10.36
CA PHE A 106 -21.01 -4.46 -9.85
C PHE A 106 -22.37 -4.45 -10.55
N PHE A 107 -23.02 -3.28 -10.69
CA PHE A 107 -24.38 -3.21 -11.22
C PHE A 107 -24.46 -3.02 -12.73
N LEU A 108 -23.62 -2.13 -13.30
CA LEU A 108 -23.68 -1.83 -14.74
C LEU A 108 -22.89 -2.85 -15.56
N LEU A 109 -21.65 -3.14 -15.14
CA LEU A 109 -20.78 -4.11 -15.83
C LEU A 109 -20.98 -5.56 -15.38
N LYS A 110 -21.85 -5.78 -14.37
CA LYS A 110 -22.23 -7.10 -13.83
C LYS A 110 -21.02 -7.97 -13.44
N GLN A 111 -19.96 -7.33 -12.94
CA GLN A 111 -18.76 -8.03 -12.50
C GLN A 111 -18.92 -8.62 -11.09
N PRO A 112 -18.16 -9.68 -10.74
CA PRO A 112 -18.19 -10.24 -9.39
C PRO A 112 -17.89 -9.18 -8.32
N LEU A 113 -18.56 -9.26 -7.17
CA LEU A 113 -18.37 -8.33 -6.05
C LEU A 113 -16.90 -8.22 -5.60
N PRO A 114 -16.12 -9.31 -5.45
CA PRO A 114 -14.71 -9.21 -5.06
C PRO A 114 -13.90 -8.35 -6.04
N LEU A 115 -14.10 -8.55 -7.35
CA LEU A 115 -13.42 -7.79 -8.39
C LEU A 115 -13.83 -6.32 -8.37
N SER A 116 -15.14 -6.07 -8.23
CA SER A 116 -15.70 -4.71 -8.16
C SER A 116 -15.14 -3.91 -6.98
N LEU A 117 -15.01 -4.53 -5.80
CA LEU A 117 -14.40 -3.92 -4.61
C LEU A 117 -12.92 -3.56 -4.83
N ILE A 118 -12.15 -4.45 -5.48
CA ILE A 118 -10.74 -4.18 -5.77
C ILE A 118 -10.60 -3.01 -6.75
N PHE A 119 -11.32 -3.01 -7.87
CA PHE A 119 -11.26 -1.90 -8.83
C PHE A 119 -11.77 -0.59 -8.22
N GLY A 120 -12.84 -0.64 -7.44
CA GLY A 120 -13.30 0.49 -6.65
C GLY A 120 -12.20 1.04 -5.76
N SER A 121 -11.51 0.17 -5.02
CA SER A 121 -10.48 0.63 -4.08
C SER A 121 -9.24 1.20 -4.75
N ILE A 122 -8.87 0.69 -5.93
CA ILE A 122 -7.78 1.23 -6.75
C ILE A 122 -8.15 2.62 -7.29
N SER A 123 -9.43 2.88 -7.57
CA SER A 123 -9.88 4.19 -8.06
C SER A 123 -9.74 5.33 -7.05
N ALA A 124 -9.63 5.01 -5.76
CA ALA A 124 -9.36 6.00 -4.71
C ALA A 124 -7.91 6.49 -4.70
N ALA A 125 -7.00 5.85 -5.45
CA ALA A 125 -5.60 6.25 -5.52
C ALA A 125 -5.44 7.53 -6.37
N THR A 126 -4.94 8.62 -5.78
CA THR A 126 -4.58 9.83 -6.53
C THR A 126 -3.07 10.12 -6.45
N ALA A 127 -2.51 10.69 -7.52
CA ALA A 127 -1.09 11.03 -7.60
C ALA A 127 -0.91 12.53 -7.90
N PRO A 128 -0.59 13.37 -6.91
CA PRO A 128 -0.65 14.82 -7.05
C PRO A 128 0.64 15.48 -7.54
N ALA A 129 1.61 14.69 -8.03
CA ALA A 129 2.95 15.18 -8.34
C ALA A 129 2.97 16.37 -9.33
N ALA A 130 2.19 16.28 -10.41
CA ALA A 130 2.12 17.34 -11.41
C ALA A 130 1.49 18.63 -10.84
N THR A 131 0.40 18.49 -10.09
CA THR A 131 -0.32 19.61 -9.48
C THR A 131 0.54 20.32 -8.43
N VAL A 132 1.23 19.57 -7.58
CA VAL A 132 2.17 20.10 -6.58
C VAL A 132 3.33 20.84 -7.25
N MET A 133 3.82 20.32 -8.38
CA MET A 133 4.89 20.97 -9.16
C MET A 133 4.45 22.33 -9.70
N VAL A 134 3.26 22.41 -10.32
CA VAL A 134 2.70 23.66 -10.84
C VAL A 134 2.49 24.68 -9.71
N ILE A 135 1.93 24.26 -8.57
CA ILE A 135 1.77 25.14 -7.39
C ILE A 135 3.10 25.75 -6.96
N LYS A 136 4.17 24.93 -6.93
CA LYS A 136 5.51 25.37 -6.54
C LYS A 136 6.15 26.30 -7.56
N GLU A 137 6.00 25.99 -8.85
CA GLU A 137 6.56 26.78 -9.97
C GLU A 137 5.96 28.18 -10.01
N TYR A 138 4.63 28.29 -9.92
CA TYR A 138 3.91 29.56 -9.90
C TYR A 138 3.89 30.22 -8.52
N LYS A 139 4.47 29.59 -7.48
CA LYS A 139 4.41 30.01 -6.08
C LYS A 139 2.97 30.34 -5.64
N ALA A 140 2.01 29.56 -6.13
CA ALA A 140 0.58 29.81 -5.91
C ALA A 140 0.24 29.73 -4.42
N LYS A 141 -0.61 30.64 -3.94
CA LYS A 141 -1.06 30.72 -2.54
C LYS A 141 -2.55 31.01 -2.50
N GLY A 142 -3.22 30.48 -1.49
CA GLY A 142 -4.65 30.72 -1.26
C GLY A 142 -5.33 29.55 -0.57
N ALA A 143 -6.62 29.71 -0.28
CA ALA A 143 -7.42 28.69 0.39
C ALA A 143 -7.44 27.36 -0.39
N LEU A 144 -7.65 27.42 -1.71
CA LEU A 144 -7.66 26.23 -2.57
C LEU A 144 -6.32 25.48 -2.55
N THR A 145 -5.21 26.21 -2.71
CA THR A 145 -3.86 25.62 -2.67
C THR A 145 -3.58 24.93 -1.35
N ASN A 146 -3.93 25.57 -0.23
CA ASN A 146 -3.70 25.01 1.10
C ASN A 146 -4.57 23.77 1.34
N THR A 147 -5.83 23.79 0.90
CA THR A 147 -6.74 22.63 0.99
C THR A 147 -6.21 21.48 0.14
N LEU A 148 -5.81 21.73 -1.11
CA LEU A 148 -5.30 20.71 -2.03
C LEU A 148 -4.03 20.06 -1.47
N LEU A 149 -3.05 20.85 -1.04
CA LEU A 149 -1.83 20.33 -0.40
C LEU A 149 -2.13 19.53 0.87
N GLY A 150 -3.16 19.92 1.61
CA GLY A 150 -3.63 19.20 2.79
C GLY A 150 -4.26 17.84 2.46
N VAL A 151 -5.11 17.78 1.43
CA VAL A 151 -5.74 16.53 0.97
C VAL A 151 -4.66 15.55 0.49
N VAL A 152 -3.75 16.04 -0.34
CA VAL A 152 -2.59 15.29 -0.86
C VAL A 152 -1.74 14.66 0.25
N ALA A 153 -1.62 15.32 1.41
CA ALA A 153 -0.82 14.80 2.51
C ALA A 153 -1.41 13.56 3.21
N ILE A 154 -2.73 13.34 3.10
CA ILE A 154 -3.44 12.23 3.75
C ILE A 154 -4.07 11.23 2.76
N ASP A 155 -4.11 11.56 1.46
CA ASP A 155 -4.83 10.77 0.46
C ASP A 155 -4.30 9.33 0.31
N ASP A 156 -2.97 9.15 0.20
CA ASP A 156 -2.33 7.83 0.12
C ASP A 156 -2.74 6.91 1.28
N ALA A 157 -2.95 7.50 2.46
CA ALA A 157 -3.37 6.78 3.66
C ALA A 157 -4.79 6.23 3.52
N TRP A 158 -5.73 7.02 3.01
CA TRP A 158 -7.11 6.58 2.76
C TRP A 158 -7.17 5.52 1.68
N CYS A 159 -6.49 5.74 0.56
CA CYS A 159 -6.40 4.78 -0.53
C CYS A 159 -5.96 3.41 -0.03
N LEU A 160 -4.87 3.35 0.73
CA LEU A 160 -4.34 2.07 1.22
C LEU A 160 -5.23 1.40 2.27
N ILE A 161 -5.90 2.18 3.13
CA ILE A 161 -6.90 1.62 4.06
C ILE A 161 -8.05 1.01 3.27
N ILE A 162 -8.65 1.76 2.33
CA ILE A 162 -9.76 1.28 1.50
C ILE A 162 -9.35 0.04 0.70
N PHE A 163 -8.17 0.05 0.09
CA PHE A 163 -7.61 -1.09 -0.64
C PHE A 163 -7.40 -2.31 0.24
N SER A 164 -6.77 -2.14 1.41
CA SER A 164 -6.50 -3.26 2.31
C SER A 164 -7.76 -3.90 2.89
N VAL A 165 -8.77 -3.09 3.23
CA VAL A 165 -10.08 -3.56 3.69
C VAL A 165 -10.82 -4.26 2.56
N SER A 166 -10.85 -3.66 1.37
CA SER A 166 -11.48 -4.25 0.18
C SER A 166 -10.82 -5.58 -0.19
N LEU A 167 -9.50 -5.68 -0.11
CA LEU A 167 -8.75 -6.91 -0.34
C LEU A 167 -9.06 -7.97 0.71
N ALA A 168 -9.14 -7.61 1.99
CA ALA A 168 -9.51 -8.55 3.05
C ALA A 168 -10.91 -9.13 2.84
N ILE A 169 -11.89 -8.28 2.48
CA ILE A 169 -13.27 -8.68 2.18
C ILE A 169 -13.31 -9.53 0.90
N ALA A 170 -12.62 -9.13 -0.16
CA ALA A 170 -12.55 -9.88 -1.41
C ALA A 170 -11.99 -11.29 -1.18
N GLN A 171 -10.90 -11.41 -0.43
CA GLN A 171 -10.32 -12.70 -0.06
C GLN A 171 -11.26 -13.55 0.81
N ALA A 172 -12.04 -12.93 1.71
CA ALA A 172 -13.04 -13.62 2.50
C ALA A 172 -14.15 -14.21 1.61
N LEU A 173 -14.64 -13.43 0.63
CA LEU A 173 -15.67 -13.85 -0.31
C LEU A 173 -15.19 -14.97 -1.27
N THR A 174 -13.91 -15.00 -1.60
CA THR A 174 -13.31 -16.02 -2.47
C THR A 174 -12.71 -17.21 -1.73
N SER A 175 -12.64 -17.17 -0.39
CA SER A 175 -12.01 -18.20 0.42
C SER A 175 -12.73 -19.55 0.27
N PRO A 176 -12.05 -20.61 -0.21
CA PRO A 176 -12.64 -21.95 -0.32
C PRO A 176 -13.09 -22.49 1.04
N LEU A 177 -12.34 -22.19 2.11
CA LEU A 177 -12.64 -22.63 3.48
C LEU A 177 -14.02 -22.18 3.97
N LEU A 178 -14.47 -21.01 3.51
CA LEU A 178 -15.78 -20.46 3.89
C LEU A 178 -16.92 -21.02 3.01
N ARG A 179 -16.62 -21.61 1.85
CA ARG A 179 -17.60 -22.15 0.90
C ARG A 179 -17.95 -23.62 1.13
N PHE A 180 -17.07 -24.40 1.76
CA PHE A 180 -17.25 -25.85 1.96
C PHE A 180 -17.93 -26.27 3.28
N SER A 181 -18.44 -25.32 4.07
CA SER A 181 -19.21 -25.70 5.25
C SER A 181 -20.65 -26.02 4.82
N GLY A 182 -21.15 -27.21 5.13
CA GLY A 182 -22.33 -27.88 4.52
C GLY A 182 -23.69 -27.14 4.57
N PRO A 183 -24.81 -27.80 4.23
CA PRO A 183 -26.10 -27.13 3.93
C PRO A 183 -26.66 -26.23 5.05
N LEU A 184 -26.39 -26.53 6.33
CA LEU A 184 -26.74 -25.69 7.49
C LEU A 184 -25.90 -24.39 7.62
N SER A 185 -24.74 -24.34 6.96
CA SER A 185 -23.80 -23.21 7.01
C SER A 185 -24.06 -22.15 5.95
N GLN A 186 -24.93 -22.42 4.98
CA GLN A 186 -25.25 -21.50 3.89
C GLN A 186 -26.05 -20.30 4.38
N SER A 187 -26.92 -20.49 5.38
CA SER A 187 -27.68 -19.41 6.04
C SER A 187 -26.80 -18.41 6.80
N PHE A 188 -25.61 -18.82 7.24
CA PHE A 188 -24.66 -18.00 7.99
C PHE A 188 -23.41 -17.63 7.17
N TYR A 189 -23.45 -17.77 5.84
CA TYR A 189 -22.30 -17.45 4.99
C TYR A 189 -21.88 -15.98 5.12
N LEU A 190 -22.83 -15.06 5.08
CA LEU A 190 -22.56 -13.62 5.20
C LEU A 190 -22.00 -13.25 6.58
N THR A 191 -22.52 -13.84 7.66
CA THR A 191 -22.00 -13.59 9.02
C THR A 191 -20.58 -14.14 9.18
N LYS A 192 -20.27 -15.31 8.61
CA LYS A 192 -18.90 -15.87 8.59
C LYS A 192 -17.93 -15.00 7.80
N VAL A 193 -18.32 -14.52 6.61
CA VAL A 193 -17.50 -13.61 5.80
C VAL A 193 -17.22 -12.31 6.55
N PHE A 194 -18.24 -11.74 7.19
CA PHE A 194 -18.11 -10.53 8.00
C PHE A 194 -17.14 -10.75 9.16
N LEU A 195 -17.34 -11.81 9.95
CA LEU A 195 -16.52 -12.11 11.12
C LEU A 195 -15.06 -12.41 10.73
N TYR A 196 -14.85 -13.16 9.64
CA TYR A 196 -13.52 -13.46 9.11
C TYR A 196 -12.80 -12.20 8.61
N SER A 197 -13.52 -11.29 7.93
CA SER A 197 -12.96 -10.00 7.50
C SER A 197 -12.60 -9.14 8.71
N LEU A 198 -13.45 -9.10 9.73
CA LEU A 198 -13.23 -8.34 10.96
C LEU A 198 -12.01 -8.88 11.72
N LEU A 199 -11.86 -10.20 11.81
CA LEU A 199 -10.69 -10.85 12.41
C LEU A 199 -9.41 -10.58 11.62
N LYS A 200 -9.44 -10.61 10.29
CA LYS A 200 -8.29 -10.26 9.45
C LYS A 200 -7.86 -8.81 9.67
N ILE A 201 -8.81 -7.87 9.64
CA ILE A 201 -8.55 -6.44 9.79
C ILE A 201 -8.07 -6.14 11.22
N GLY A 202 -8.82 -6.59 12.22
CA GLY A 202 -8.49 -6.40 13.64
C GLY A 202 -7.17 -7.08 14.02
N GLY A 203 -6.92 -8.29 13.53
CA GLY A 203 -5.66 -9.01 13.71
C GLY A 203 -4.47 -8.28 13.07
N SER A 204 -4.65 -7.69 11.89
CA SER A 204 -3.62 -6.87 11.23
C SER A 204 -3.27 -5.64 12.08
N PHE A 205 -4.27 -4.95 12.64
CA PHE A 205 -4.07 -3.81 13.53
C PHE A 205 -3.38 -4.22 14.84
N ALA A 206 -3.89 -5.26 15.51
CA ALA A 206 -3.32 -5.75 16.76
C ALA A 206 -1.84 -6.16 16.59
N LEU A 207 -1.54 -6.86 15.49
CA LEU A 207 -0.19 -7.29 15.17
C LEU A 207 0.73 -6.09 14.86
N GLY A 208 0.29 -5.15 14.03
CA GLY A 208 1.07 -3.93 13.74
C GLY A 208 1.36 -3.12 15.01
N ALA A 209 0.39 -3.02 15.92
CA ALA A 209 0.56 -2.38 17.22
C ALA A 209 1.56 -3.10 18.12
N ALA A 210 1.43 -4.42 18.24
CA ALA A 210 2.33 -5.24 19.04
C ALA A 210 3.78 -5.10 18.54
N VAL A 211 4.00 -5.21 17.23
CA VAL A 211 5.32 -5.06 16.63
C VAL A 211 5.86 -3.64 16.83
N ALA A 212 5.04 -2.60 16.72
CA ALA A 212 5.45 -1.22 16.99
C ALA A 212 5.97 -1.01 18.42
N LEU A 213 5.31 -1.60 19.41
CA LEU A 213 5.70 -1.50 20.81
C LEU A 213 7.01 -2.25 21.08
N ILE A 214 7.14 -3.47 20.56
CA ILE A 214 8.37 -4.27 20.64
C ILE A 214 9.52 -3.53 19.98
N PHE A 215 9.30 -3.00 18.78
CA PHE A 215 10.27 -2.17 18.06
C PHE A 215 10.70 -0.96 18.89
N SER A 216 9.76 -0.19 19.42
CA SER A 216 10.10 0.99 20.22
C SER A 216 10.84 0.65 21.53
N TYR A 217 10.65 -0.56 22.07
CA TYR A 217 11.36 -1.02 23.25
C TYR A 217 12.83 -1.34 22.93
N PHE A 218 13.07 -2.15 21.90
CA PHE A 218 14.42 -2.57 21.52
C PHE A 218 15.24 -1.49 20.79
N SER A 219 14.57 -0.47 20.22
CA SER A 219 15.26 0.59 19.47
C SER A 219 16.26 1.39 20.31
N ARG A 220 16.11 1.40 21.65
CA ARG A 220 17.01 2.09 22.59
C ARG A 220 18.45 1.59 22.54
N TYR A 221 18.67 0.36 22.07
CA TYR A 221 19.99 -0.26 21.98
C TYR A 221 20.73 0.08 20.68
N ILE A 222 20.08 0.75 19.73
CA ILE A 222 20.64 1.00 18.39
C ILE A 222 20.95 2.49 18.21
N LYS A 223 22.25 2.80 18.01
CA LYS A 223 22.76 4.18 17.92
C LYS A 223 23.38 4.56 16.56
N ARG A 224 23.70 3.60 15.68
CA ARG A 224 24.39 3.85 14.39
C ARG A 224 23.43 3.81 13.20
N GLY A 225 23.62 4.71 12.22
CA GLY A 225 22.76 4.86 11.03
C GLY A 225 22.54 3.58 10.22
N THR A 226 23.60 2.84 9.87
CA THR A 226 23.48 1.57 9.13
C THR A 226 22.71 0.50 9.91
N ASN A 227 22.89 0.48 11.23
CA ASN A 227 22.17 -0.45 12.11
C ASN A 227 20.68 -0.10 12.19
N LEU A 228 20.30 1.17 11.99
CA LEU A 228 18.90 1.59 11.94
C LEU A 228 18.17 1.02 10.72
N LEU A 229 18.82 1.02 9.55
CA LEU A 229 18.21 0.47 8.33
C LEU A 229 17.95 -1.04 8.48
N ILE A 230 18.97 -1.80 8.90
CA ILE A 230 18.87 -3.25 9.10
C ILE A 230 17.79 -3.56 10.14
N TYR A 231 17.77 -2.81 11.23
CA TYR A 231 16.76 -2.95 12.27
C TYR A 231 15.34 -2.68 11.76
N THR A 232 15.18 -1.58 11.01
CA THR A 232 13.88 -1.19 10.45
C THR A 232 13.38 -2.23 9.46
N LEU A 233 14.21 -2.63 8.49
CA LEU A 233 13.84 -3.67 7.51
C LEU A 233 13.58 -5.02 8.18
N GLY A 234 14.40 -5.41 9.17
CA GLY A 234 14.22 -6.65 9.91
C GLY A 234 12.84 -6.74 10.58
N PHE A 235 12.40 -5.66 11.23
CA PHE A 235 11.08 -5.62 11.85
C PHE A 235 9.93 -5.49 10.85
N ILE A 236 10.12 -4.77 9.73
CA ILE A 236 9.14 -4.73 8.64
C ILE A 236 8.91 -6.14 8.08
N PHE A 237 9.97 -6.89 7.81
CA PHE A 237 9.87 -8.25 7.29
C PHE A 237 9.38 -9.26 8.32
N LEU A 238 9.75 -9.09 9.59
CA LEU A 238 9.16 -9.86 10.69
C LEU A 238 7.65 -9.64 10.75
N ASN A 239 7.20 -8.38 10.71
CA ASN A 239 5.79 -8.03 10.71
C ASN A 239 5.05 -8.64 9.51
N ALA A 240 5.63 -8.52 8.31
CA ALA A 240 5.10 -9.11 7.08
C ALA A 240 5.03 -10.64 7.13
N GLY A 241 6.07 -11.29 7.66
CA GLY A 241 6.14 -12.76 7.79
C GLY A 241 5.09 -13.29 8.77
N ILE A 242 4.94 -12.67 9.94
CA ILE A 242 3.92 -13.05 10.91
C ILE A 242 2.52 -12.77 10.35
N ALA A 243 2.31 -11.62 9.68
CA ALA A 243 1.04 -11.32 9.03
C ALA A 243 0.67 -12.38 7.98
N ASN A 244 1.61 -12.77 7.11
CA ASN A 244 1.39 -13.83 6.13
C ASN A 244 1.09 -15.19 6.80
N HIS A 245 1.80 -15.54 7.87
CA HIS A 245 1.60 -16.79 8.60
C HIS A 245 0.19 -16.90 9.21
N PHE A 246 -0.35 -15.81 9.76
CA PHE A 246 -1.72 -15.75 10.30
C PHE A 246 -2.77 -15.35 9.26
N HIS A 247 -2.40 -15.24 7.98
CA HIS A 247 -3.26 -14.77 6.89
C HIS A 247 -3.89 -13.38 7.13
N PHE A 248 -3.20 -12.51 7.85
CA PHE A 248 -3.56 -11.10 8.01
C PHE A 248 -3.10 -10.27 6.81
N SER A 249 -3.59 -9.04 6.72
CA SER A 249 -3.20 -8.12 5.65
C SER A 249 -1.81 -7.55 5.95
N VAL A 250 -0.82 -7.99 5.16
CA VAL A 250 0.57 -7.48 5.22
C VAL A 250 0.61 -5.96 5.08
N LEU A 251 -0.19 -5.42 4.17
CA LEU A 251 -0.22 -4.00 3.87
C LEU A 251 -0.79 -3.21 5.05
N LEU A 252 -1.96 -3.61 5.56
CA LEU A 252 -2.61 -2.92 6.69
C LEU A 252 -1.78 -2.98 7.96
N SER A 253 -1.20 -4.15 8.23
CA SER A 253 -0.35 -4.36 9.40
C SER A 253 0.89 -3.45 9.39
N ASN A 254 1.57 -3.31 8.25
CA ASN A 254 2.77 -2.48 8.14
C ASN A 254 2.45 -0.97 8.20
N ILE A 255 1.32 -0.53 7.65
CA ILE A 255 0.84 0.86 7.83
C ILE A 255 0.63 1.14 9.31
N PHE A 256 -0.07 0.25 10.01
CA PHE A 256 -0.40 0.47 11.41
C PHE A 256 0.84 0.40 12.32
N PHE A 257 1.80 -0.48 11.99
CA PHE A 257 3.12 -0.49 12.61
C PHE A 257 3.80 0.89 12.49
N GLY A 258 3.89 1.44 11.28
CA GLY A 258 4.46 2.78 11.08
C GLY A 258 3.67 3.90 11.77
N ALA A 259 2.33 3.84 11.71
CA ALA A 259 1.43 4.83 12.32
C ALA A 259 1.54 4.85 13.84
N ILE A 260 1.67 3.70 14.49
CA ILE A 260 1.86 3.66 15.95
C ILE A 260 3.29 4.13 16.30
N LEU A 261 4.29 3.65 15.58
CA LEU A 261 5.69 3.98 15.84
C LEU A 261 5.95 5.50 15.79
N VAL A 262 5.41 6.20 14.78
CA VAL A 262 5.57 7.65 14.64
C VAL A 262 4.91 8.44 15.78
N ASN A 263 3.96 7.83 16.48
CA ASN A 263 3.21 8.46 17.58
C ASN A 263 3.75 8.11 18.98
N ILE A 264 4.61 7.09 19.12
CA ILE A 264 5.21 6.72 20.40
C ILE A 264 6.37 7.64 20.79
N ASN A 265 7.26 7.97 19.84
CA ASN A 265 8.47 8.74 20.12
C ASN A 265 8.76 9.79 19.04
N LYS A 266 9.26 10.96 19.43
CA LYS A 266 9.67 12.04 18.52
C LYS A 266 10.87 11.64 17.64
N GLU A 267 11.72 10.74 18.12
CA GLU A 267 12.87 10.24 17.36
C GLU A 267 12.52 9.21 16.28
N SER A 268 11.27 8.74 16.24
CA SER A 268 10.84 7.68 15.31
C SER A 268 10.99 8.05 13.83
N PHE A 269 11.07 9.35 13.50
CA PHE A 269 11.31 9.82 12.13
C PHE A 269 12.63 9.29 11.54
N LYS A 270 13.65 9.05 12.38
CA LYS A 270 14.95 8.49 11.95
C LYS A 270 14.80 7.14 11.25
N PHE A 271 13.84 6.30 11.66
CA PHE A 271 13.59 4.98 11.04
C PHE A 271 12.98 5.14 9.65
N PHE A 272 12.01 6.03 9.46
CA PHE A 272 11.44 6.32 8.15
C PHE A 272 12.44 6.98 7.20
N ASP A 273 13.30 7.86 7.71
CA ASP A 273 14.33 8.51 6.91
C ASP A 273 15.42 7.53 6.46
N SER A 274 15.73 6.50 7.26
CA SER A 274 16.65 5.44 6.82
C SER A 274 16.16 4.71 5.57
N LEU A 275 14.85 4.57 5.40
CA LEU A 275 14.27 3.95 4.19
C LEU A 275 14.37 4.85 2.96
N LYS A 276 14.47 6.17 3.12
CA LYS A 276 14.63 7.12 1.99
C LYS A 276 16.06 7.14 1.44
N THR A 277 17.01 6.52 2.14
CA THR A 277 18.41 6.43 1.70
C THR A 277 18.69 5.24 0.78
N VAL A 278 17.69 4.37 0.57
CA VAL A 278 17.70 3.21 -0.33
C VAL A 278 16.89 3.53 -1.57
#